data_AF-A0A1Y1XS09-F1
#
_entry.id   AF-A0A1Y1XS09-F1
#
_cell.length_a   1.000
_cell.length_b   1.000
_cell.length_c   1.000
_cell.angle_alpha   90.00
_cell.angle_beta   90.00
_cell.angle_gamma   90.00
#
_symmetry.space_group_name_H-M   'P 1'
#
loop_
_entity.id
_entity.type
_entity.pdbx_description
1 polymer ?
#
loop_
_entity_poly.entity_id
_entity_poly.type
_entity_poly.pdbx_seq_one_letter_code
_entity_poly.pdbx_strand_id
1 'polypeptide(L)'
;MNLDELQKECSELPELTINTTVSPWLSNKRLSEELRLSLTSAQYRKITSRLNVLHRKQNLPEHITTYIQRFKRAMDIGEESKKTKAVDECGKSYGFGKRKTSSARVWMVEGEGQFFVNGKPLADYFYHQHDRQKIVFPFIASQTLGRYNTWALAQGGGTTGQADAIALGVTRALVIQEPTKKPELREAGCLTHDPRQVERKKTGQPKARKKNTWVKR
;
A
#
# COMPACT_ATOMS: atom_id res chain seq x y z
N MET A 1 -38.51 13.92 -8.77
CA MET A 1 -37.75 15.17 -8.87
C MET A 1 -36.84 15.09 -10.07
N ASN A 2 -37.05 15.93 -11.07
CA ASN A 2 -36.19 15.96 -12.25
C ASN A 2 -34.95 16.81 -11.96
N LEU A 3 -33.78 16.30 -12.34
CA LEU A 3 -32.51 16.98 -12.10
C LEU A 3 -32.40 18.30 -12.89
N ASP A 4 -33.13 18.41 -14.00
CA ASP A 4 -33.20 19.60 -14.85
C ASP A 4 -34.08 20.71 -14.23
N GLU A 5 -35.06 20.36 -13.40
CA GLU A 5 -35.89 21.34 -12.66
C GLU A 5 -35.08 21.98 -11.52
N LEU A 6 -34.35 21.16 -10.77
CA LEU A 6 -33.49 21.61 -9.66
C LEU A 6 -32.34 22.51 -10.14
N GLN A 7 -31.83 22.28 -11.36
CA GLN A 7 -30.82 23.14 -11.96
C GLN A 7 -31.34 24.53 -12.33
N LYS A 8 -32.59 24.62 -12.80
CA LYS A 8 -33.22 25.90 -13.13
C LYS A 8 -33.44 26.73 -11.86
N GLU A 9 -33.91 26.09 -10.80
CA GLU A 9 -34.14 26.72 -9.49
C GLU A 9 -32.86 27.28 -8.87
N CYS A 10 -31.73 26.60 -9.05
CA CYS A 10 -30.42 27.02 -8.52
C CYS A 10 -29.55 27.84 -9.48
N SER A 11 -30.09 28.28 -10.62
CA SER A 11 -29.29 28.96 -11.65
C SER A 11 -28.75 30.32 -11.19
N GLU A 12 -29.47 31.02 -10.32
CA GLU A 12 -29.15 32.37 -9.81
C GLU A 12 -28.16 32.36 -8.63
N LEU A 13 -27.82 31.19 -8.08
CA LEU A 13 -26.96 31.10 -6.90
C LEU A 13 -25.47 31.29 -7.23
N PRO A 14 -24.70 31.94 -6.34
CA PRO A 14 -23.26 32.12 -6.51
C PRO A 14 -22.51 30.78 -6.46
N GLU A 15 -21.41 30.70 -7.21
CA GLU A 15 -20.58 29.50 -7.29
C GLU A 15 -19.44 29.54 -6.25
N LEU A 16 -19.17 28.39 -5.65
CA LEU A 16 -18.02 28.15 -4.78
C LEU A 16 -16.75 28.04 -5.64
N THR A 17 -15.70 28.76 -5.28
CA THR A 17 -14.37 28.75 -5.93
C THR A 17 -13.53 27.50 -5.62
N ILE A 18 -14.16 26.36 -5.37
CA ILE A 18 -13.46 25.15 -4.95
C ILE A 18 -13.08 24.34 -6.19
N ASN A 19 -11.78 24.25 -6.46
CA ASN A 19 -11.20 23.35 -7.45
C ASN A 19 -11.19 21.90 -6.94
N THR A 20 -12.37 21.28 -6.83
CA THR A 20 -12.48 19.88 -6.37
C THR A 20 -12.12 18.93 -7.52
N THR A 21 -11.01 18.20 -7.39
CA THR A 21 -10.51 17.25 -8.41
C THR A 21 -11.19 15.88 -8.35
N VAL A 22 -11.82 15.54 -7.22
CA VAL A 22 -12.42 14.22 -6.99
C VAL A 22 -13.94 14.34 -6.95
N SER A 23 -14.63 13.50 -7.72
CA SER A 23 -16.08 13.39 -7.72
C SER A 23 -16.58 12.73 -6.42
N PRO A 24 -17.42 13.41 -5.60
CA PRO A 24 -17.94 12.86 -4.34
C PRO A 24 -19.11 11.87 -4.54
N TRP A 25 -19.49 11.56 -5.79
CA TRP A 25 -20.69 10.79 -6.13
C TRP A 25 -20.51 9.27 -6.02
N LEU A 26 -21.61 8.52 -5.87
CA LEU A 26 -21.61 7.05 -5.94
C LEU A 26 -21.02 6.54 -7.27
N SER A 27 -20.43 5.34 -7.25
CA SER A 27 -19.97 4.67 -8.47
C SER A 27 -21.15 4.33 -9.39
N ASN A 28 -20.91 4.15 -10.70
CA ASN A 28 -21.97 3.82 -11.65
C ASN A 28 -22.82 2.62 -11.21
N LYS A 29 -22.18 1.58 -10.63
CA LYS A 29 -22.87 0.39 -10.11
C LYS A 29 -23.85 0.75 -8.98
N ARG A 30 -23.37 1.41 -7.91
CA ARG A 30 -24.25 1.77 -6.79
C ARG A 30 -25.33 2.78 -7.21
N LEU A 31 -25.00 3.70 -8.11
CA LEU A 31 -25.96 4.67 -8.65
C LEU A 31 -27.06 3.97 -9.48
N SER A 32 -26.71 2.94 -10.26
CA SER A 32 -27.68 2.12 -10.98
C SER A 32 -28.60 1.31 -10.07
N GLU A 33 -28.08 0.81 -8.95
CA GLU A 33 -28.86 0.11 -7.92
C GLU A 33 -29.83 1.07 -7.23
N GLU A 34 -29.34 2.25 -6.84
CA GLU A 34 -30.13 3.28 -6.15
C GLU A 34 -31.27 3.82 -7.03
N LEU A 35 -31.01 3.98 -8.32
CA LEU A 35 -32.02 4.40 -9.30
C LEU A 35 -32.86 3.22 -9.82
N ARG A 36 -32.48 1.97 -9.54
CA ARG A 36 -33.08 0.74 -10.10
C ARG A 36 -33.19 0.76 -11.63
N LEU A 37 -32.20 1.36 -12.29
CA LEU A 37 -32.12 1.53 -13.74
C LEU A 37 -30.77 1.03 -14.24
N SER A 38 -30.71 0.44 -15.42
CA SER A 38 -29.43 0.14 -16.07
C SER A 38 -28.85 1.40 -16.70
N LEU A 39 -27.78 1.95 -16.12
CA LEU A 39 -27.13 3.15 -16.66
C LEU A 39 -25.92 2.82 -17.54
N THR A 40 -25.92 3.40 -18.73
CA THR A 40 -24.75 3.44 -19.60
C THR A 40 -23.71 4.41 -19.03
N SER A 41 -22.42 4.18 -19.29
CA SER A 41 -21.33 5.07 -18.87
C SER A 41 -21.52 6.53 -19.31
N ALA A 42 -22.10 6.76 -20.50
CA ALA A 42 -22.45 8.10 -20.99
C ALA A 42 -23.55 8.77 -20.15
N GLN A 43 -24.59 8.02 -19.76
CA GLN A 43 -25.67 8.53 -18.91
C GLN A 43 -25.15 8.85 -17.51
N TYR A 44 -24.30 7.99 -16.96
CA TYR A 44 -23.61 8.25 -15.70
C TYR A 44 -22.76 9.53 -15.74
N ARG A 45 -21.99 9.75 -16.81
CA ARG A 45 -21.21 10.99 -17.01
C ARG A 45 -22.11 12.23 -17.07
N LYS A 46 -23.26 12.14 -17.74
CA LYS A 46 -24.25 13.23 -17.80
C LYS A 46 -24.85 13.53 -16.44
N ILE A 47 -25.18 12.51 -15.65
CA ILE A 47 -25.75 12.69 -14.30
C ILE A 47 -24.70 13.30 -13.37
N THR A 48 -23.48 12.77 -13.38
CA THR A 48 -22.38 13.28 -12.54
C THR A 48 -21.94 14.68 -12.93
N SER A 49 -21.92 15.04 -14.22
CA SER A 49 -21.63 16.41 -14.65
C SER A 49 -22.70 17.37 -14.15
N ARG A 50 -23.98 16.99 -14.19
CA ARG A 50 -25.08 17.81 -13.68
C ARG A 50 -25.08 17.94 -12.15
N LEU A 51 -24.80 16.85 -11.43
CA LEU A 51 -24.61 16.87 -9.98
C LEU A 51 -23.42 17.75 -9.57
N ASN A 52 -22.33 17.75 -10.35
CA ASN A 52 -21.19 18.65 -10.13
C ASN A 52 -21.59 20.13 -10.25
N VAL A 53 -22.45 20.47 -11.20
CA VAL A 53 -22.96 21.85 -11.34
C VAL A 53 -23.73 22.26 -10.09
N LEU A 54 -24.64 21.42 -9.59
CA LEU A 54 -25.41 21.70 -8.37
C LEU A 54 -24.52 21.79 -7.13
N HIS A 55 -23.53 20.89 -7.00
CA HIS A 55 -22.61 20.87 -5.86
C HIS A 55 -21.68 22.08 -5.79
N ARG A 56 -21.48 22.79 -6.91
CA ARG A 56 -20.68 24.02 -6.93
C ARG A 56 -21.45 25.22 -6.39
N LYS A 57 -22.78 25.18 -6.30
CA LYS A 57 -23.57 26.32 -5.81
C LYS A 57 -23.46 26.47 -4.30
N GLN A 58 -23.39 27.71 -3.83
CA GLN A 58 -23.40 28.06 -2.41
C GLN A 58 -24.84 28.21 -1.89
N ASN A 59 -25.08 27.91 -0.60
CA ASN A 59 -26.37 28.08 0.08
C ASN A 59 -27.56 27.36 -0.60
N LEU A 60 -27.42 26.05 -0.83
CA LEU A 60 -28.48 25.22 -1.41
C LEU A 60 -29.67 25.04 -0.44
N PRO A 61 -30.92 25.12 -0.93
CA PRO A 61 -32.12 24.75 -0.16
C PRO A 61 -32.03 23.34 0.45
N GLU A 62 -32.71 23.13 1.57
CA GLU A 62 -32.66 21.87 2.33
C GLU A 62 -33.09 20.66 1.50
N HIS A 63 -34.16 20.79 0.71
CA HIS A 63 -34.69 19.69 -0.11
C HIS A 63 -33.70 19.24 -1.20
N ILE A 64 -32.94 20.19 -1.79
CA ILE A 64 -31.90 19.91 -2.78
C ILE A 64 -30.70 19.26 -2.08
N THR A 65 -30.36 19.75 -0.90
CA THR A 65 -29.28 19.18 -0.08
C THR A 65 -29.57 17.72 0.26
N THR A 66 -30.78 17.39 0.70
CA THR A 66 -31.22 16.01 0.98
C THR A 66 -31.19 15.13 -0.28
N TYR A 67 -31.62 15.68 -1.42
CA TYR A 67 -31.57 14.97 -2.71
C TYR A 67 -30.14 14.69 -3.17
N ILE A 68 -29.24 15.67 -3.05
CA ILE A 68 -27.83 15.53 -3.39
C ILE A 68 -27.15 14.53 -2.45
N GLN A 69 -27.45 14.57 -1.15
CA GLN A 69 -26.90 13.66 -0.15
C GLN A 69 -27.17 12.20 -0.48
N ARG A 70 -28.36 11.89 -1.01
CA ARG A 70 -28.69 10.54 -1.51
C ARG A 70 -27.68 10.00 -2.55
N PHE A 71 -27.14 10.89 -3.38
CA PHE A 71 -26.17 10.54 -4.44
C PHE A 71 -24.72 10.78 -4.06
N LYS A 72 -24.45 11.33 -2.86
CA LYS A 72 -23.10 11.42 -2.34
C LYS A 72 -22.68 10.03 -1.90
N ARG A 73 -21.49 9.61 -2.32
CA ARG A 73 -20.85 8.44 -1.71
C ARG A 73 -20.70 8.80 -0.24
N ALA A 74 -21.41 8.11 0.66
CA ALA A 74 -20.92 7.95 2.01
C ALA A 74 -19.49 7.46 1.81
N MET A 75 -18.51 8.30 2.16
CA MET A 75 -17.18 7.76 2.26
C MET A 75 -17.32 6.72 3.37
N ASP A 76 -17.50 5.47 2.98
CA ASP A 76 -16.85 4.36 3.64
C ASP A 76 -15.36 4.70 3.48
N ILE A 77 -14.89 5.71 4.24
CA ILE A 77 -13.60 5.63 4.83
C ILE A 77 -13.79 4.37 5.65
N GLY A 78 -13.47 3.23 5.04
CA GLY A 78 -12.96 2.14 5.81
C GLY A 78 -11.74 2.73 6.50
N GLU A 79 -11.98 3.46 7.57
CA GLU A 79 -11.10 3.67 8.70
C GLU A 79 -10.98 2.28 9.36
N GLU A 80 -10.53 1.29 8.58
CA GLU A 80 -9.43 0.51 9.07
C GLU A 80 -8.30 1.52 9.25
N SER A 81 -8.35 2.26 10.37
CA SER A 81 -7.21 2.96 10.90
C SER A 81 -6.13 1.90 10.96
N LYS A 82 -5.23 1.90 9.98
CA LYS A 82 -4.14 0.93 9.96
C LYS A 82 -3.41 1.19 11.26
N LYS A 83 -3.56 0.28 12.24
CA LYS A 83 -2.99 0.42 13.58
C LYS A 83 -1.56 0.89 13.39
N THR A 84 -1.29 2.12 13.79
CA THR A 84 0.04 2.70 13.63
C THR A 84 0.92 1.91 14.58
N LYS A 85 1.92 1.24 14.02
CA LYS A 85 2.84 0.44 14.83
C LYS A 85 3.65 1.42 15.65
N ALA A 86 3.55 1.33 16.97
CA ALA A 86 4.32 2.11 17.90
C ALA A 86 5.61 1.36 18.28
N VAL A 87 6.55 2.10 18.84
CA VAL A 87 7.73 1.55 19.52
C VAL A 87 7.27 0.97 20.87
N ASP A 88 7.86 -0.15 21.28
CA ASP A 88 7.58 -0.78 22.57
C ASP A 88 8.10 0.08 23.73
N GLU A 89 7.65 -0.18 24.96
CA GLU A 89 8.08 0.52 26.19
C GLU A 89 9.61 0.55 26.38
N CYS A 90 10.31 -0.48 25.89
CA CYS A 90 11.77 -0.60 25.94
C CYS A 90 12.49 0.09 24.76
N GLY A 91 11.82 0.90 23.95
CA GLY A 91 12.42 1.53 22.76
C GLY A 91 12.65 0.58 21.58
N LYS A 92 12.06 -0.63 21.63
CA LYS A 92 12.23 -1.67 20.59
C LYS A 92 11.20 -1.47 19.49
N SER A 93 11.64 -1.47 18.24
CA SER A 93 10.73 -1.52 17.09
C SER A 93 10.73 -2.90 16.44
N TYR A 94 9.53 -3.37 16.10
CA TYR A 94 9.33 -4.69 15.51
C TYR A 94 9.10 -4.63 13.99
N GLY A 95 10.02 -5.27 13.27
CA GLY A 95 9.98 -5.45 11.82
C GLY A 95 9.69 -6.90 11.43
N PHE A 96 8.84 -7.09 10.44
CA PHE A 96 8.58 -8.42 9.87
C PHE A 96 8.86 -8.41 8.37
N GLY A 97 9.60 -9.40 7.88
CA GLY A 97 9.92 -9.55 6.46
C GLY A 97 9.74 -10.98 5.95
N LYS A 98 9.40 -11.11 4.67
CA LYS A 98 9.28 -12.39 3.98
C LYS A 98 9.89 -12.27 2.58
N ARG A 99 10.51 -13.36 2.12
CA ARG A 99 10.97 -13.52 0.74
C ARG A 99 10.95 -15.00 0.40
N LYS A 100 10.28 -15.36 -0.70
CA LYS A 100 10.10 -16.76 -1.09
C LYS A 100 9.51 -17.55 0.09
N THR A 101 10.27 -18.52 0.62
CA THR A 101 9.93 -19.32 1.80
C THR A 101 10.62 -18.85 3.08
N SER A 102 11.51 -17.87 2.99
CA SER A 102 12.20 -17.27 4.14
C SER A 102 11.30 -16.25 4.85
N SER A 103 11.34 -16.30 6.17
CA SER A 103 10.70 -15.32 7.05
C SER A 103 11.73 -14.76 8.02
N ALA A 104 11.61 -13.47 8.33
CA ALA A 104 12.50 -12.77 9.23
C ALA A 104 11.68 -11.92 10.22
N ARG A 105 11.98 -12.09 11.50
CA ARG A 105 11.53 -11.21 12.59
C ARG A 105 12.72 -10.38 13.03
N VAL A 106 12.56 -9.07 13.08
CA VAL A 106 13.64 -8.13 13.35
C VAL A 106 13.20 -7.24 14.50
N TRP A 107 14.07 -7.10 15.49
CA TRP A 107 13.95 -6.12 16.56
C TRP A 107 15.09 -5.13 16.43
N MET A 108 14.77 -3.85 16.57
CA MET A 108 15.72 -2.77 16.42
C MET A 108 15.60 -1.81 17.60
N VAL A 109 16.75 -1.36 18.10
CA VAL A 109 16.89 -0.41 19.21
C VAL A 109 17.99 0.58 18.86
N GLU A 110 17.92 1.81 19.34
CA GLU A 110 19.02 2.77 19.23
C GLU A 110 20.27 2.25 19.96
N GLY A 111 21.45 2.40 19.34
CA GLY A 111 22.70 1.86 19.88
C GLY A 111 23.89 2.05 18.96
N GLU A 112 24.88 1.15 19.04
CA GLU A 112 26.19 1.26 18.41
C GLU A 112 26.31 0.60 17.02
N GLY A 113 25.20 0.15 16.43
CA GLY A 113 25.21 -0.48 15.11
C GLY A 113 25.52 -1.98 15.09
N GLN A 114 25.42 -2.67 16.23
CA GLN A 114 25.65 -4.10 16.31
C GLN A 114 24.52 -4.88 15.62
N PHE A 115 24.88 -5.84 14.76
CA PHE A 115 23.91 -6.62 13.98
C PHE A 115 24.09 -8.12 14.21
N PHE A 116 23.06 -8.74 14.79
CA PHE A 116 23.04 -10.18 15.07
C PHE A 116 21.93 -10.89 14.28
N VAL A 117 22.26 -12.05 13.71
CA VAL A 117 21.34 -12.94 12.99
C VAL A 117 21.38 -14.31 13.66
N ASN A 118 20.25 -14.77 14.20
CA ASN A 118 20.13 -16.06 14.88
C ASN A 118 21.23 -16.29 15.95
N GLY A 119 21.58 -15.23 16.69
CA GLY A 119 22.60 -15.27 17.75
C GLY A 119 24.05 -15.20 17.28
N LYS A 120 24.31 -15.05 15.97
CA LYS A 120 25.65 -14.89 15.38
C LYS A 120 25.82 -13.49 14.78
N PRO A 121 27.04 -12.93 14.71
CA PRO A 121 27.25 -11.65 14.05
C PRO A 121 26.99 -11.76 12.54
N LEU A 122 26.62 -10.64 11.92
CA LEU A 122 26.24 -10.58 10.49
C LEU A 122 27.31 -11.17 9.55
N ALA A 123 28.59 -10.91 9.84
CA ALA A 123 29.72 -11.37 9.04
C ALA A 123 29.86 -12.90 9.03
N ASP A 124 29.58 -13.55 10.17
CA ASP A 124 29.72 -15.00 10.34
C ASP A 124 28.51 -15.75 9.78
N TYR A 125 27.31 -15.17 9.88
CA TYR A 125 26.09 -15.81 9.37
C TYR A 125 26.01 -15.75 7.84
N PHE A 126 26.32 -14.59 7.25
CA PHE A 126 26.32 -14.41 5.79
C PHE A 126 27.75 -14.35 5.26
N TYR A 127 28.16 -15.46 4.65
CA TYR A 127 29.48 -15.58 4.01
C TYR A 127 29.63 -14.60 2.82
N HIS A 128 28.60 -14.45 1.99
CA HIS A 128 28.66 -13.60 0.81
C HIS A 128 28.48 -12.12 1.14
N GLN A 129 29.42 -11.29 0.66
CA GLN A 129 29.37 -9.84 0.84
C GLN A 129 28.10 -9.21 0.26
N HIS A 130 27.60 -9.73 -0.87
CA HIS A 130 26.39 -9.23 -1.51
C HIS A 130 25.16 -9.34 -0.59
N ASP A 131 25.02 -10.45 0.14
CA ASP A 131 23.91 -10.64 1.07
C ASP A 131 24.00 -9.67 2.26
N ARG A 132 25.23 -9.40 2.75
CA ARG A 132 25.48 -8.40 3.79
C ARG A 132 25.12 -7.00 3.33
N GLN A 133 25.52 -6.62 2.12
CA GLN A 133 25.21 -5.31 1.54
C GLN A 133 23.70 -5.07 1.44
N LYS A 134 22.91 -6.07 1.05
CA LYS A 134 21.44 -5.95 1.00
C LYS A 134 20.81 -5.68 2.36
N ILE A 135 21.32 -6.33 3.41
CA ILE A 135 20.82 -6.15 4.78
C ILE A 135 21.16 -4.76 5.30
N VAL A 136 22.32 -4.23 4.93
CA VAL A 136 22.81 -2.91 5.34
C VAL A 136 22.20 -1.77 4.51
N PHE A 137 21.77 -2.05 3.28
CA PHE A 137 21.24 -1.06 2.34
C PHE A 137 20.13 -0.15 2.90
N PRO A 138 19.14 -0.62 3.68
CA PRO A 138 18.14 0.26 4.30
C PRO A 138 18.74 1.32 5.23
N PHE A 139 19.82 1.01 5.94
CA PHE A 139 20.52 1.97 6.80
C PHE A 139 21.30 2.99 5.98
N ILE A 140 21.90 2.57 4.86
CA ILE A 140 22.59 3.47 3.93
C ILE A 140 21.59 4.42 3.29
N ALA A 141 20.47 3.89 2.78
CA ALA A 141 19.43 4.66 2.10
C ALA A 141 18.79 5.71 3.01
N SER A 142 18.66 5.43 4.31
CA SER A 142 18.12 6.35 5.31
C SER A 142 19.17 7.21 6.02
N GLN A 143 20.46 7.04 5.69
CA GLN A 143 21.59 7.71 6.36
C GLN A 143 21.65 7.46 7.88
N THR A 144 21.28 6.25 8.30
CA THR A 144 21.22 5.83 9.71
C THR A 144 22.24 4.73 10.06
N LEU A 145 23.27 4.58 9.23
CA LEU A 145 24.32 3.58 9.43
C LEU A 145 24.99 3.78 10.80
N GLY A 146 25.05 2.71 11.60
CA GLY A 146 25.69 2.73 12.92
C GLY A 146 24.83 3.27 14.07
N ARG A 147 23.59 3.71 13.82
CA ARG A 147 22.71 4.27 14.86
C ARG A 147 21.88 3.23 15.63
N TYR A 148 21.73 2.02 15.08
CA TYR A 148 20.76 1.04 15.57
C TYR A 148 21.39 -0.33 15.80
N ASN A 149 21.18 -0.89 16.99
CA ASN A 149 21.42 -2.29 17.28
C ASN A 149 20.25 -3.13 16.78
N THR A 150 20.54 -4.21 16.05
CA THR A 150 19.53 -5.03 15.38
C THR A 150 19.71 -6.51 15.68
N TRP A 151 18.62 -7.15 16.08
CA TRP A 151 18.52 -8.60 16.25
C TRP A 151 17.53 -9.17 15.24
N ALA A 152 17.99 -10.06 14.39
CA ALA A 152 17.17 -10.73 13.39
C ALA A 152 17.08 -12.23 13.69
N LEU A 153 15.85 -12.75 13.71
CA LEU A 153 15.56 -14.17 13.67
C LEU A 153 15.05 -14.54 12.28
N ALA A 154 15.87 -15.27 11.52
CA ALA A 154 15.56 -15.71 10.17
C ALA A 154 15.33 -17.22 10.12
N GLN A 155 14.23 -17.63 9.50
CA GLN A 155 13.81 -19.03 9.40
C GLN A 155 13.35 -19.37 7.98
N GLY A 156 13.71 -20.57 7.52
CA GLY A 156 13.31 -21.12 6.23
C GLY A 156 14.07 -20.56 5.02
N GLY A 157 13.82 -21.16 3.86
CA GLY A 157 14.45 -20.80 2.58
C GLY A 157 15.96 -20.97 2.57
N GLY A 158 16.67 -20.07 1.86
CA GLY A 158 18.14 -20.09 1.73
C GLY A 158 18.75 -18.72 2.02
N THR A 159 20.08 -18.62 1.95
CA THR A 159 20.86 -17.42 2.35
C THR A 159 20.36 -16.13 1.71
N THR A 160 20.28 -16.10 0.37
CA THR A 160 19.83 -14.91 -0.38
C THR A 160 18.39 -14.51 -0.05
N GLY A 161 17.51 -15.50 0.13
CA GLY A 161 16.11 -15.25 0.53
C GLY A 161 16.01 -14.72 1.95
N GLN A 162 16.82 -15.23 2.87
CA GLN A 162 16.88 -14.74 4.24
C GLN A 162 17.41 -13.31 4.29
N ALA A 163 18.45 -12.97 3.52
CA ALA A 163 19.00 -11.61 3.44
C ALA A 163 17.96 -10.59 2.97
N ASP A 164 17.24 -10.88 1.88
CA ASP A 164 16.15 -10.03 1.37
C ASP A 164 15.00 -9.90 2.41
N ALA A 165 14.66 -10.99 3.10
CA ALA A 165 13.62 -10.97 4.13
C ALA A 165 14.03 -10.12 5.33
N ILE A 166 15.28 -10.22 5.78
CA ILE A 166 15.84 -9.40 6.85
C ILE A 166 15.84 -7.93 6.43
N ALA A 167 16.28 -7.60 5.21
CA ALA A 167 16.29 -6.23 4.71
C ALA A 167 14.90 -5.57 4.76
N LEU A 168 13.85 -6.29 4.35
CA LEU A 168 12.47 -5.80 4.47
C LEU A 168 12.03 -5.65 5.94
N GLY A 169 12.45 -6.57 6.81
CA GLY A 169 12.20 -6.49 8.25
C GLY A 169 12.84 -5.25 8.87
N VAL A 170 14.13 -5.02 8.62
CA VAL A 170 14.91 -3.85 9.04
C VAL A 170 14.23 -2.56 8.57
N THR A 171 13.86 -2.48 7.29
CA THR A 171 13.18 -1.31 6.72
C THR A 171 11.89 -0.99 7.46
N ARG A 172 11.09 -2.01 7.78
CA ARG A 172 9.83 -1.84 8.51
C ARG A 172 10.05 -1.42 9.96
N ALA A 173 11.08 -1.95 10.62
CA ALA A 173 11.47 -1.53 11.96
C ALA A 173 11.95 -0.07 11.98
N LEU A 174 12.69 0.34 10.94
CA LEU A 174 13.21 1.71 10.80
C LEU A 174 12.09 2.73 10.56
N VAL A 175 11.09 2.40 9.75
CA VAL A 175 9.89 3.26 9.55
C VAL A 175 9.08 3.45 10.84
N ILE A 176 9.17 2.51 11.79
CA ILE A 176 8.51 2.65 13.10
C ILE A 176 9.29 3.59 14.01
N GLN A 177 10.63 3.53 13.98
CA GLN A 177 11.48 4.46 14.74
C GLN A 177 11.41 5.89 14.17
N GLU A 178 11.59 6.02 12.86
CA GLU A 178 11.59 7.31 12.15
C GLU A 178 10.58 7.29 10.99
N PRO A 179 9.30 7.67 11.23
CA PRO A 179 8.26 7.65 10.19
C PRO A 179 8.53 8.64 9.05
N THR A 180 9.34 9.67 9.30
CA THR A 180 9.78 10.68 8.33
C THR A 180 10.65 10.10 7.21
N LYS A 181 11.34 8.97 7.45
CA LYS A 181 12.23 8.30 6.48
C LYS A 181 11.50 7.36 5.52
N LYS A 182 10.21 7.14 5.72
CA LYS A 182 9.37 6.31 4.85
C LYS A 182 9.38 6.67 3.36
N PRO A 183 9.27 7.95 2.93
CA PRO A 183 9.33 8.30 1.51
C PRO A 183 10.68 7.92 0.89
N GLU A 184 11.80 8.26 1.54
CA GLU A 184 13.16 7.92 1.08
C GLU A 184 13.33 6.40 0.90
N LEU A 185 12.93 5.62 1.91
CA LEU A 185 12.99 4.15 1.85
C LEU A 185 12.07 3.52 0.80
N ARG A 186 10.96 4.19 0.48
CA ARG A 186 10.03 3.73 -0.56
C ARG A 186 10.61 3.98 -1.94
N GLU A 187 11.24 5.13 -2.15
CA GLU A 187 11.94 5.47 -3.38
C GLU A 187 13.14 4.56 -3.63
N ALA A 188 13.91 4.26 -2.58
CA ALA A 188 15.01 3.28 -2.62
C ALA A 188 14.55 1.82 -2.86
N GLY A 189 13.25 1.54 -2.86
CA GLY A 189 12.69 0.22 -3.13
C GLY A 189 12.76 -0.78 -1.96
N CYS A 190 13.17 -0.35 -0.76
CA CYS A 190 13.34 -1.24 0.40
C CYS A 190 12.01 -1.69 1.04
N LEU A 191 10.95 -0.90 0.88
CA LEU A 191 9.67 -1.13 1.56
C LEU A 191 8.76 -2.14 0.83
N THR A 192 9.04 -2.41 -0.45
CA THR A 192 8.22 -3.27 -1.31
C THR A 192 8.50 -4.74 -1.05
N HIS A 193 7.47 -5.51 -0.71
CA HIS A 193 7.58 -6.97 -0.61
C HIS A 193 7.66 -7.60 -2.00
N ASP A 194 8.72 -8.34 -2.31
CA ASP A 194 8.85 -9.06 -3.59
C ASP A 194 7.94 -10.31 -3.61
N PRO A 195 6.86 -10.32 -4.44
CA PRO A 195 5.89 -11.40 -4.50
C PRO A 195 6.36 -12.62 -5.30
N ARG A 196 7.55 -12.58 -5.95
CA ARG A 196 8.03 -13.69 -6.80
C ARG A 196 8.22 -14.96 -5.97
N GLN A 197 7.52 -16.02 -6.37
CA GLN A 197 7.57 -17.35 -5.74
C GLN A 197 7.94 -18.42 -6.78
N VAL A 198 8.39 -19.58 -6.30
CA VAL A 198 8.66 -20.72 -7.19
C VAL A 198 7.33 -21.25 -7.73
N GLU A 199 7.18 -21.22 -9.05
CA GLU A 199 6.00 -21.80 -9.70
C GLU A 199 5.98 -23.33 -9.51
N ARG A 200 4.78 -23.88 -9.30
CA ARG A 200 4.59 -25.34 -9.24
C ARG A 200 4.92 -26.03 -10.56
N LYS A 201 5.27 -27.32 -10.49
CA LYS A 201 5.34 -28.20 -11.67
C LYS A 201 3.94 -28.36 -12.29
N LYS A 202 3.87 -28.34 -13.63
CA LYS A 202 2.64 -28.61 -14.39
C LYS A 202 2.67 -30.06 -14.89
N THR A 203 1.51 -30.70 -14.98
CA THR A 203 1.37 -32.05 -15.53
C THR A 203 1.86 -32.09 -16.98
N GLY A 204 2.54 -33.18 -17.36
CA GLY A 204 3.15 -33.32 -18.68
C GLY A 204 4.38 -32.43 -18.95
N GLN A 205 4.87 -31.69 -17.95
CA GLN A 205 6.06 -30.84 -18.07
C GLN A 205 7.16 -31.24 -17.06
N PRO A 206 8.44 -31.29 -17.47
CA PRO A 206 9.54 -31.62 -16.56
C PRO A 206 9.79 -30.55 -15.49
N LYS A 207 9.52 -29.26 -15.77
CA LYS A 207 9.57 -28.15 -14.80
C LYS A 207 8.33 -27.26 -14.94
N ALA A 208 8.27 -26.12 -14.26
CA ALA A 208 7.13 -25.21 -14.31
C ALA A 208 6.78 -24.72 -15.74
N ARG A 209 7.79 -24.55 -16.60
CA ARG A 209 7.64 -24.08 -17.99
C ARG A 209 8.41 -24.90 -19.03
N LYS A 210 9.43 -25.67 -18.61
CA LYS A 210 10.22 -26.50 -19.53
C LYS A 210 9.29 -27.55 -20.13
N LYS A 211 9.19 -27.60 -21.45
CA LYS A 211 8.48 -28.66 -22.18
C LYS A 211 9.45 -29.79 -22.53
N ASN A 212 8.92 -30.99 -22.73
CA ASN A 212 9.67 -32.06 -23.38
C ASN A 212 9.94 -31.68 -24.85
N THR A 213 10.97 -32.28 -25.44
CA THR A 213 11.29 -32.09 -26.86
C THR A 213 10.09 -32.48 -27.71
N TRP A 214 9.61 -31.57 -28.55
CA TRP A 214 8.53 -31.84 -29.50
C TRP A 214 9.11 -32.39 -30.80
N VAL A 215 8.54 -33.49 -31.30
CA VAL A 215 8.97 -34.14 -32.54
C VAL A 215 7.88 -33.90 -33.60
N LYS A 216 8.24 -33.23 -34.70
CA LYS A 216 7.29 -32.71 -35.71
C LYS A 216 6.70 -33.76 -36.65
N ARG A 217 7.51 -34.75 -37.04
CA ARG A 217 7.35 -35.72 -38.14
C ARG A 217 6.13 -35.54 -39.04
#